data_AF-A0A535TWM8-F1
#
_entry.id   AF-A0A535TWM8-F1
#
_cell.length_a   1.000
_cell.length_b   1.000
_cell.length_c   1.000
_cell.angle_alpha   90.00
_cell.angle_beta   90.00
_cell.angle_gamma   90.00
#
_symmetry.space_group_name_H-M   'P 1'
#
loop_
_entity.id
_entity.type
_entity.pdbx_description
1 polymer ?
#
loop_
_entity_poly.entity_id
_entity_poly.type
_entity_poly.pdbx_seq_one_letter_code
_entity_poly.pdbx_strand_id
1 'polypeptide(L)'
;MPKDSGAQIPMTAFGFQALKAELAELRARRPALVEEVSAARSQGDLSENFAYHDARQHLGMLDGRVQNGHRGDRREGRCAHRLDRRRA
;
A
#
# COMPACT_ATOMS: atom_id res chain seq x y z
N MET A 1 -7.34 -13.30 16.86
CA MET A 1 -7.37 -13.74 15.45
C MET A 1 -6.29 -12.99 14.67
N PRO A 2 -5.06 -13.52 14.52
CA PRO A 2 -4.09 -12.95 13.59
C PRO A 2 -4.32 -13.56 12.20
N LYS A 3 -4.65 -12.72 11.21
CA LYS A 3 -4.86 -13.12 9.81
C LYS A 3 -3.61 -12.76 8.99
N ASP A 4 -2.56 -13.56 9.06
CA ASP A 4 -1.38 -13.38 8.20
C ASP A 4 -0.80 -14.74 7.76
N SER A 5 -1.65 -15.61 7.21
CA SER A 5 -1.21 -16.79 6.47
C SER A 5 -1.04 -16.42 4.99
N GLY A 6 -0.09 -15.53 4.70
CA GLY A 6 0.38 -15.23 3.35
C GLY A 6 1.70 -15.95 3.11
N ALA A 7 1.74 -16.79 2.08
CA ALA A 7 2.94 -17.53 1.69
C ALA A 7 4.17 -16.60 1.69
N GLN A 8 5.20 -16.93 2.50
CA GLN A 8 6.43 -16.16 2.55
C GLN A 8 7.06 -16.14 1.15
N ILE A 9 6.94 -15.01 0.46
CA ILE A 9 7.62 -14.83 -0.81
C ILE A 9 9.10 -14.65 -0.51
N PRO A 10 9.97 -15.48 -1.11
CA PRO A 10 11.39 -15.33 -0.93
C PRO A 10 11.82 -14.02 -1.60
N MET A 11 11.90 -12.98 -0.78
CA MET A 11 12.39 -11.66 -1.18
C MET A 11 13.76 -11.45 -0.55
N THR A 12 14.58 -10.62 -1.19
CA THR A 12 15.85 -10.21 -0.60
C THR A 12 15.57 -9.41 0.69
N ALA A 13 16.35 -9.64 1.74
CA ALA A 13 16.17 -8.94 3.01
C ALA A 13 16.25 -7.40 2.85
N PHE A 14 17.03 -6.94 1.88
CA PHE A 14 17.14 -5.53 1.51
C PHE A 14 15.85 -5.00 0.86
N GLY A 15 15.29 -5.72 -0.12
CA GLY A 15 14.04 -5.33 -0.77
C GLY A 15 12.87 -5.28 0.20
N PHE A 16 12.81 -6.20 1.16
CA PHE A 16 11.77 -6.21 2.20
C PHE A 16 11.86 -5.01 3.13
N GLN A 17 13.06 -4.60 3.56
CA GLN A 17 13.22 -3.42 4.40
C GLN A 17 12.85 -2.13 3.66
N ALA A 18 13.23 -2.00 2.38
CA ALA A 18 12.86 -0.85 1.56
C ALA A 18 11.33 -0.75 1.37
N LEU A 19 10.66 -1.87 1.03
CA LEU A 19 9.20 -1.88 0.91
C LEU A 19 8.51 -1.57 2.24
N LYS A 20 9.02 -2.11 3.35
CA LYS A 20 8.44 -1.87 4.67
C LYS A 20 8.59 -0.42 5.11
N ALA A 21 9.73 0.22 4.81
CA ALA A 21 9.95 1.63 5.07
C ALA A 21 8.98 2.50 4.25
N GLU A 22 8.88 2.26 2.94
CA GLU A 22 7.96 2.99 2.06
C GLU A 22 6.50 2.81 2.51
N LEU A 23 6.10 1.59 2.87
CA LEU A 23 4.76 1.31 3.39
C LEU A 23 4.50 2.02 4.73
N ALA A 24 5.50 2.11 5.61
CA ALA A 24 5.37 2.82 6.87
C ALA A 24 5.16 4.32 6.66
N GLU A 25 5.91 4.94 5.75
CA GLU A 25 5.73 6.35 5.38
C GLU A 25 4.34 6.61 4.77
N LEU A 26 3.89 5.75 3.86
CA LEU A 26 2.55 5.87 3.25
C LEU A 26 1.45 5.73 4.31
N ARG A 27 1.59 4.79 5.25
CA ARG A 27 0.63 4.62 6.36
C ARG A 27 0.61 5.81 7.30
N ALA A 28 1.75 6.46 7.54
CA ALA A 28 1.82 7.67 8.35
C ALA A 28 1.14 8.88 7.69
N ARG A 29 1.16 8.97 6.35
CA ARG A 29 0.53 10.07 5.60
C ARG A 29 -0.98 9.89 5.42
N ARG A 30 -1.48 8.66 5.44
CA ARG A 30 -2.91 8.33 5.30
C ARG A 30 -3.84 9.09 6.27
N PRO A 31 -3.60 9.14 7.60
CA PRO A 31 -4.49 9.84 8.52
C PRO A 31 -4.58 11.35 8.26
N ALA A 32 -3.50 12.00 7.84
CA ALA A 32 -3.50 13.43 7.54
C ALA A 32 -4.48 13.77 6.39
N LEU A 33 -4.47 12.97 5.32
CA LEU A 33 -5.42 13.13 4.20
C LEU A 33 -6.87 12.87 4.61
N VAL A 34 -7.10 11.91 5.52
CA VAL A 34 -8.45 11.61 6.02
C VAL A 34 -9.00 12.77 6.85
N GLU A 35 -8.17 13.40 7.67
CA GLU A 35 -8.53 14.61 8.43
C GLU A 35 -8.87 15.76 7.47
N GLU A 36 -8.08 15.96 6.42
CA GLU A 36 -8.32 17.00 5.40
C GLU A 36 -9.65 16.78 4.65
N VAL A 37 -9.94 15.53 4.26
CA VAL A 37 -11.24 15.16 3.67
C VAL A 37 -12.38 15.36 4.67
N SER A 38 -12.17 15.06 5.95
CA SER A 38 -13.18 15.23 7.01
C SER A 38 -13.47 16.71 7.29
N ALA A 39 -12.44 17.54 7.29
CA ALA A 39 -12.54 18.99 7.44
C ALA A 39 -13.29 19.61 6.25
N ALA A 40 -12.93 19.23 5.02
CA ALA A 40 -13.63 19.67 3.81
C ALA A 40 -15.11 19.22 3.81
N ARG A 41 -15.38 18.01 4.30
CA ARG A 41 -16.75 17.48 4.44
C ARG A 41 -17.61 18.26 5.45
N SER A 42 -16.99 18.81 6.49
CA SER A 42 -17.69 19.58 7.52
C SER A 42 -18.10 20.98 7.05
N GLN A 43 -17.54 21.47 5.93
CA GLN A 43 -17.89 22.77 5.35
C GLN A 43 -19.22 22.77 4.58
N GLY A 44 -19.93 21.63 4.49
CA GLY A 44 -21.35 21.59 4.14
C GLY A 44 -21.67 21.55 2.64
N ASP A 45 -20.75 21.93 1.76
CA ASP A 45 -20.92 21.78 0.31
C ASP A 45 -19.96 20.73 -0.24
N LEU A 46 -20.49 19.53 -0.49
CA LEU A 46 -19.71 18.39 -1.03
C LEU A 46 -19.76 18.32 -2.56
N SER A 47 -20.68 19.07 -3.18
CA SER A 47 -20.99 18.97 -4.60
C SER A 47 -20.20 19.97 -5.44
N GLU A 48 -19.91 21.15 -4.89
CA GLU A 48 -19.17 22.22 -5.58
C GLU A 48 -17.72 22.34 -5.08
N ASN A 49 -17.37 21.63 -4.00
CA ASN A 49 -16.08 21.82 -3.34
C ASN A 49 -14.96 21.05 -4.04
N PHE A 50 -14.21 21.79 -4.87
CA PHE A 50 -13.03 21.29 -5.57
C PHE A 50 -11.97 20.70 -4.61
N ALA A 51 -11.79 21.30 -3.43
CA ALA A 51 -10.84 20.80 -2.44
C ALA A 51 -11.25 19.43 -1.85
N TYR A 52 -12.55 19.16 -1.70
CA TYR A 52 -13.04 17.84 -1.31
C TYR A 52 -12.72 16.78 -2.38
N HIS A 53 -12.95 17.10 -3.65
CA HIS A 53 -12.65 16.19 -4.77
C HIS A 53 -11.15 15.89 -4.87
N ASP A 54 -10.31 16.91 -4.75
CA ASP A 54 -8.85 16.77 -4.76
C ASP A 54 -8.35 15.90 -3.60
N ALA A 55 -8.75 16.23 -2.37
CA ALA A 55 -8.34 15.47 -1.17
C ALA A 55 -8.80 14.01 -1.23
N ARG A 56 -10.02 13.74 -1.73
CA ARG A 56 -10.53 12.38 -1.94
C ARG A 56 -9.73 11.62 -2.99
N GLN A 57 -9.36 12.28 -4.09
CA GLN A 57 -8.56 11.67 -5.15
C GLN A 57 -7.15 11.36 -4.66
N HIS A 58 -6.53 12.27 -3.90
CA HIS A 58 -5.23 12.07 -3.27
C HIS A 58 -5.22 10.86 -2.32
N LEU A 59 -6.24 10.74 -1.47
CA LEU A 59 -6.41 9.58 -0.59
C LEU A 59 -6.50 8.27 -1.39
N GLY A 60 -7.27 8.26 -2.49
CA GLY A 60 -7.42 7.10 -3.37
C GLY A 60 -6.11 6.70 -4.07
N MET A 61 -5.33 7.68 -4.54
CA MET A 61 -4.00 7.42 -5.11
C MET A 61 -3.06 6.80 -4.07
N LEU A 62 -3.08 7.31 -2.84
CA LEU A 62 -2.21 6.83 -1.77
C LEU A 62 -2.59 5.39 -1.34
N ASP A 63 -3.88 5.11 -1.17
CA ASP A 63 -4.38 3.75 -0.90
C ASP A 63 -4.08 2.79 -2.07
N GLY A 64 -4.11 3.26 -3.32
CA GLY A 64 -3.69 2.48 -4.49
C GLY A 64 -2.22 2.07 -4.46
N ARG A 65 -1.32 2.97 -4.02
CA ARG A 65 0.11 2.66 -3.86
C ARG A 65 0.35 1.64 -2.75
N VAL A 66 -0.33 1.79 -1.62
CA VAL A 66 -0.29 0.81 -0.50
C VAL A 66 -0.80 -0.56 -0.96
N GLN A 67 -1.89 -0.60 -1.73
CA GLN A 67 -2.45 -1.83 -2.26
C GLN A 67 -1.51 -2.50 -3.28
N ASN A 68 -0.81 -1.72 -4.10
CA ASN A 68 0.16 -2.25 -5.06
C ASN A 68 1.37 -2.88 -4.35
N GLY A 69 1.89 -2.24 -3.30
CA GLY A 69 2.94 -2.83 -2.45
C GLY A 69 2.54 -4.19 -1.87
N HIS A 70 1.26 -4.36 -1.50
CA HIS A 70 0.72 -5.64 -1.06
C HIS A 70 0.52 -6.66 -2.21
N ARG A 71 0.32 -6.22 -3.46
CA ARG A 71 0.14 -7.13 -4.62
C ARG A 71 1.46 -7.62 -5.23
N GLY A 72 2.54 -6.82 -5.14
CA GLY A 72 3.89 -7.18 -5.58
C GLY A 72 4.37 -8.50 -4.95
N ASP A 73 3.94 -8.72 -3.71
CA ASP A 73 4.01 -9.96 -2.94
C ASP A 73 3.79 -11.21 -3.84
N ARG A 74 2.68 -11.30 -4.58
CA ARG A 74 2.30 -12.56 -5.25
C ARG A 74 3.04 -12.91 -6.54
N ARG A 75 3.85 -12.02 -7.13
CA ARG A 75 4.34 -12.23 -8.52
C ARG A 75 5.75 -12.81 -8.64
N GLU A 76 6.64 -12.60 -7.67
CA GLU A 76 8.05 -13.04 -7.80
C GLU A 76 8.34 -14.45 -7.26
N GLY A 77 7.42 -15.05 -6.50
CA GLY A 77 7.55 -16.40 -5.94
C GLY A 77 7.60 -17.56 -6.95
N ARG A 78 7.56 -17.29 -8.27
CA ARG A 78 7.63 -18.33 -9.32
C ARG A 78 9.02 -18.51 -9.94
N CYS A 79 9.98 -17.63 -9.67
CA CYS A 79 11.31 -17.72 -10.29
C CYS A 79 12.28 -18.62 -9.51
N ALA A 80 12.13 -18.78 -8.18
CA ALA A 80 13.08 -19.52 -7.36
C ALA A 80 12.91 -21.05 -7.42
N HIS A 81 11.71 -21.58 -7.69
CA HIS A 81 11.46 -23.03 -7.59
C HIS A 81 12.07 -23.87 -8.73
N ARG A 82 12.58 -23.25 -9.81
CA ARG A 82 13.14 -23.98 -10.95
C ARG A 82 14.66 -24.23 -10.86
N LEU A 83 15.36 -23.60 -9.90
CA LEU A 83 16.82 -23.71 -9.79
C LEU A 83 17.32 -24.71 -8.74
N ASP A 84 16.45 -25.23 -7.88
CA ASP A 84 16.86 -26.13 -6.79
C ASP A 84 16.99 -27.61 -7.22
N ARG A 85 16.39 -28.03 -8.34
CA ARG A 85 16.49 -29.42 -8.85
C ARG A 85 17.78 -29.75 -9.62
N ARG A 86 18.82 -28.91 -9.56
CA ARG A 86 20.13 -29.16 -10.22
C ARG A 86 21.30 -29.35 -9.25
N ARG A 87 21.05 -29.47 -7.95
CA ARG A 87 22.05 -29.82 -6.94
C ARG A 87 21.47 -30.77 -5.87
N ALA A 88 21.23 -32.02 -6.25
CA ALA A 88 21.29 -33.20 -5.39
C ALA A 88 21.29 -34.44 -6.30
#